data_AF-A0A6G9ELF3-F1
#
_entry.id   AF-A0A6G9ELF3-F1
#
_cell.length_a   1.000
_cell.length_b   1.000
_cell.length_c   1.000
_cell.angle_alpha   90.00
_cell.angle_beta   90.00
_cell.angle_gamma   90.00
#
_symmetry.space_group_name_H-M   'P 1'
#
loop_
_entity.id
_entity.type
_entity.pdbx_description
1 polymer ?
#
loop_
_entity_poly.entity_id
_entity_poly.type
_entity_poly.pdbx_seq_one_letter_code
_entity_poly.pdbx_strand_id
1 'polypeptide(L)' 'GHTIGIAHCNPSFTNRLYNFTGKGDIDPSLDSEYARVLKKKCKVPTDNTTI' A
#
# COMPACT_ATOMS: atom_id res chain seq x y z
N GLY A 1 14.20 9.11 6.34
CA GLY A 1 13.48 8.49 7.47
C GLY A 1 12.17 9.21 7.65
N HIS A 2 11.08 8.48 7.89
CA HIS A 2 9.77 9.04 8.19
C HIS A 2 9.44 8.73 9.66
N THR A 3 9.42 9.76 10.50
CA THR A 3 9.02 9.63 11.91
C THR A 3 7.60 10.19 12.11
N ILE A 4 7.26 11.25 11.37
CA ILE A 4 5.95 11.91 11.38
C ILE A 4 5.67 12.37 9.94
N GLY A 5 4.45 12.13 9.46
CA GLY A 5 4.01 12.52 8.12
C GLY A 5 2.87 11.63 7.62
N ILE A 6 2.30 12.04 6.50
CA ILE A 6 1.28 11.29 5.78
C ILE A 6 1.83 10.83 4.43
N ALA A 7 1.33 9.71 3.91
CA ALA A 7 1.75 9.19 2.62
C ALA A 7 0.53 8.70 1.85
N HIS A 8 0.34 9.23 0.64
CA HIS A 8 -0.75 8.80 -0.23
C HIS A 8 -0.63 7.32 -0.60
N CYS A 9 -1.78 6.66 -0.74
CA CYS A 9 -1.88 5.26 -1.17
C CYS A 9 -1.14 5.03 -2.49
N ASN A 10 -1.45 5.82 -3.52
CA ASN A 10 -0.74 5.82 -4.79
C ASN A 10 0.31 6.95 -4.83
N PRO A 11 1.59 6.69 -5.17
CA PRO A 11 2.21 5.40 -5.48
C PRO A 11 2.85 4.68 -4.28
N SER A 12 2.84 5.29 -3.09
CA SER A 12 3.66 4.85 -1.94
C SER A 12 3.41 3.41 -1.51
N PHE A 13 2.15 2.97 -1.53
CA PHE A 13 1.74 1.64 -1.07
C PHE A 13 1.10 0.78 -2.17
N THR A 14 0.63 1.37 -3.27
CA THR A 14 -0.02 0.64 -4.37
C THR A 14 0.80 -0.54 -4.87
N ASN A 15 2.07 -0.34 -5.24
CA ASN A 15 2.90 -1.42 -5.75
C ASN A 15 3.11 -2.53 -4.71
N ARG A 16 3.35 -2.16 -3.45
CA ARG A 16 3.56 -3.13 -2.38
C ARG A 16 2.30 -3.90 -1.99
N LEU A 17 1.11 -3.35 -2.21
CA LEU A 17 -0.16 -3.98 -1.86
C LEU A 17 -0.82 -4.78 -3.00
N TYR A 18 -0.48 -4.47 -4.25
CA TYR A 18 -1.19 -5.01 -5.41
C TYR A 18 -0.29 -5.59 -6.49
N ASN A 19 0.98 -5.19 -6.60
CA ASN A 19 1.82 -5.63 -7.70
C ASN A 19 3.33 -5.56 -7.38
N PHE A 20 3.77 -6.24 -6.33
CA PHE A 20 5.14 -6.11 -5.84
C PHE A 20 6.17 -6.72 -6.80
N THR A 21 5.91 -7.92 -7.34
CA THR A 21 6.79 -8.58 -8.32
C THR A 21 6.31 -8.45 -9.77
N GLY A 22 5.24 -7.69 -10.01
CA GLY A 22 4.63 -7.59 -11.34
C GLY A 22 3.61 -8.69 -11.66
N LYS A 23 3.28 -9.55 -10.69
CA LYS A 23 2.37 -10.70 -10.86
C LYS A 23 1.04 -10.57 -10.11
N GLY A 24 0.71 -9.40 -9.59
CA GLY A 24 -0.51 -9.20 -8.81
C GLY A 24 -0.39 -9.61 -7.34
N ASP A 25 0.81 -9.52 -6.79
CA ASP A 25 1.18 -9.99 -5.45
C ASP A 25 1.42 -8.86 -4.44
N ILE A 26 1.32 -9.22 -3.17
CA ILE A 26 1.60 -8.34 -2.03
C ILE A 26 3.05 -8.55 -1.62
N ASP A 27 3.71 -7.47 -1.18
CA ASP A 27 5.07 -7.55 -0.66
C ASP A 27 5.13 -8.48 0.58
N PRO A 28 5.91 -9.58 0.52
CA PRO A 28 6.01 -10.55 1.60
C PRO A 28 6.72 -10.03 2.85
N SER A 29 7.46 -8.92 2.75
CA SER A 29 8.09 -8.25 3.89
C SER A 29 7.16 -7.28 4.61
N LEU A 30 5.98 -6.99 4.04
CA LEU A 30 4.96 -6.18 4.70
C LEU A 30 4.20 -7.05 5.71
N ASP A 31 4.03 -6.55 6.93
CA ASP A 31 3.22 -7.25 7.93
C ASP A 31 1.80 -7.52 7.38
N SER A 32 1.35 -8.76 7.50
CA SER A 32 0.11 -9.22 6.88
C SER A 32 -1.15 -8.53 7.44
N GLU A 33 -1.14 -8.21 8.74
CA GLU A 33 -2.26 -7.51 9.38
C GLU A 33 -2.25 -6.03 8.98
N TYR A 34 -1.08 -5.41 8.94
CA TYR A 34 -0.93 -4.04 8.46
C TYR A 34 -1.30 -3.91 6.98
N ALA A 35 -0.92 -4.89 6.14
CA ALA A 35 -1.32 -4.95 4.73
C ALA A 35 -2.85 -5.03 4.58
N ARG A 36 -3.53 -5.78 5.45
CA ARG A 36 -5.00 -5.86 5.47
C ARG A 36 -5.65 -4.53 5.84
N VAL A 37 -5.08 -3.82 6.83
CA VAL A 37 -5.54 -2.48 7.22
C VAL A 37 -5.33 -1.50 6.06
N LEU A 38 -4.15 -1.52 5.44
CA LEU A 38 -3.84 -0.65 4.30
C LEU A 38 -4.75 -0.94 3.10
N LYS A 39 -5.05 -2.21 2.76
CA LYS A 39 -6.01 -2.54 1.69
C LYS A 39 -7.42 -2.05 1.95
N LYS A 40 -7.84 -1.94 3.22
CA LYS A 40 -9.16 -1.37 3.57
C LYS A 40 -9.18 0.15 3.39
N LYS A 41 -8.06 0.82 3.65
CA LYS A 41 -7.91 2.27 3.44
C LYS A 41 -7.74 2.58 1.95
N CYS A 42 -6.71 2.02 1.34
CA CYS A 42 -6.38 2.11 -0.07
C CYS A 42 -7.21 1.09 -0.87
N LYS A 43 -8.49 1.39 -1.13
CA LYS A 43 -9.42 0.40 -1.71
C LYS A 43 -9.09 0.00 -3.15
N VAL A 44 -8.48 0.91 -3.91
CA VAL A 44 -8.13 0.70 -5.31
C VAL A 44 -6.66 1.03 -5.55
N PRO A 45 -5.99 0.34 -6.49
CA PRO A 45 -4.60 0.62 -6.84
C PRO A 45 -4.38 2.07 -7.32
N THR A 46 -5.40 2.66 -7.94
CA THR A 46 -5.38 4.03 -8.48
C THR A 46 -5.91 5.07 -7.49
N ASP A 47 -5.93 4.76 -6.19
CA ASP A 47 -6.44 5.69 -5.18
C ASP A 47 -5.42 6.81 -4.94
N ASN A 48 -5.62 7.92 -5.65
CA ASN A 48 -4.80 9.13 -5.54
C ASN A 48 -5.31 10.07 -4.45
N THR A 49 -6.47 9.77 -3.84
CA THR A 49 -7.19 10.67 -2.95
C THR A 49 -7.05 10.29 -1.49
N THR A 50 -6.85 9.01 -1.20
CA THR A 50 -6.73 8.50 0.15
C THR A 50 -5.29 8.66 0.68
N ILE A 51 -5.22 9.19 1.89
CA ILE A 51 -4.02 9.48 2.68
C ILE A 51 -3.88 8.46 3.81
#